data_AF-A0A4Y2DW37-F1
#
_entry.id   AF-A0A4Y2DW37-F1
#
_cell.length_a   1.000
_cell.length_b   1.000
_cell.length_c   1.000
_cell.angle_alpha   90.00
_cell.angle_beta   90.00
_cell.angle_gamma   90.00
#
_symmetry.space_group_name_H-M   'P 1'
#
loop_
_entity.id
_entity.type
_entity.pdbx_description
1 polymer ?
#
loop_
_entity_poly.entity_id
_entity_poly.type
_entity_poly.pdbx_seq_one_letter_code
_entity_poly.pdbx_strand_id
1 'polypeptide(L)'
;MAERKLKEEQEIAERRRQDEIQIAEQKRQDEIAERRRQDEIADRKRKDEMEFELQKIRLETEGRSLNSNSVTNQNVNSTQIKPKLEIHHLMQKFNSDENDISLYLIMLERLAKQAEILENT
;
A
#
# COMPACT_ATOMS: atom_id res chain seq x y z
N MET A 1 62.03 27.59 24.87
CA MET A 1 60.75 28.11 24.31
C MET A 1 60.39 27.44 22.98
N ALA A 2 61.34 27.30 22.04
CA ALA A 2 61.10 26.64 20.74
C ALA A 2 60.62 25.19 20.85
N GLU A 3 61.19 24.42 21.77
CA GLU A 3 60.85 23.00 21.97
C GLU A 3 59.39 22.76 22.44
N ARG A 4 58.84 23.69 23.25
CA ARG A 4 57.45 23.62 23.70
C ARG A 4 56.47 23.92 22.56
N LYS A 5 56.80 24.88 21.69
CA LYS A 5 55.97 25.20 20.50
C LYS A 5 55.90 24.04 19.53
N LEU A 6 57.02 23.36 19.27
CA LEU A 6 57.05 22.21 18.37
C LEU A 6 56.18 21.04 18.89
N LYS A 7 56.20 20.81 20.21
CA LYS A 7 55.39 19.76 20.84
C LYS A 7 53.89 20.07 20.78
N GLU A 8 53.52 21.31 20.99
CA GLU A 8 52.13 21.77 20.92
C GLU A 8 51.57 21.68 19.50
N GLU A 9 52.38 22.01 18.49
CA GLU A 9 52.01 21.90 17.08
C GLU A 9 51.83 20.44 16.63
N GLN A 10 52.68 19.52 17.14
CA GLN A 10 52.52 18.09 16.91
C GLN A 10 51.23 17.53 17.54
N GLU A 11 50.91 17.94 18.77
CA GLU A 11 49.69 17.49 19.46
C GLU A 11 48.42 17.96 18.73
N ILE A 12 48.42 19.20 18.23
CA ILE A 12 47.32 19.75 17.42
C ILE A 12 47.17 18.98 16.11
N ALA A 13 48.28 18.67 15.42
CA ALA A 13 48.26 17.90 14.19
C ALA A 13 47.76 16.46 14.40
N GLU A 14 48.12 15.85 15.52
CA GLU A 14 47.67 14.50 15.87
C GLU A 14 46.18 14.46 16.20
N ARG A 15 45.67 15.42 16.97
CA ARG A 15 44.22 15.55 17.24
C ARG A 15 43.43 15.74 15.95
N ARG A 16 43.89 16.62 15.04
CA ARG A 16 43.25 16.81 13.74
C ARG A 16 43.18 15.53 12.91
N ARG A 17 44.25 14.74 12.88
CA ARG A 17 44.23 13.43 12.20
C ARG A 17 43.24 12.46 12.84
N GLN A 18 43.14 12.43 14.17
CA GLN A 18 42.16 11.58 14.85
C GLN A 18 40.73 12.01 14.53
N ASP A 19 40.45 13.32 14.53
CA ASP A 19 39.13 13.86 14.18
C ASP A 19 38.76 13.53 12.73
N GLU A 20 39.69 13.68 11.79
CA GLU A 20 39.48 13.32 10.38
C GLU A 20 39.14 11.82 10.21
N ILE A 21 39.84 10.95 10.94
CA ILE A 21 39.57 9.51 10.92
C ILE A 21 38.18 9.20 11.49
N GLN A 22 37.81 9.82 12.62
CA GLN A 22 36.48 9.62 13.21
C GLN A 22 35.36 10.10 12.27
N ILE A 23 35.53 11.25 11.64
CA ILE A 23 34.55 11.78 10.69
C ILE A 23 34.41 10.87 9.47
N ALA A 24 35.52 10.35 8.94
CA ALA A 24 35.50 9.42 7.81
C ALA A 24 34.82 8.08 8.18
N GLU A 25 35.10 7.54 9.36
CA GLU A 25 34.47 6.32 9.88
C GLU A 25 32.96 6.51 10.05
N GLN A 26 32.53 7.62 10.66
CA GLN A 26 31.12 7.94 10.85
C GLN A 26 30.39 8.06 9.51
N LYS A 27 30.96 8.79 8.54
CA LYS A 27 30.39 8.91 7.20
C LYS A 27 30.22 7.56 6.51
N ARG A 28 31.19 6.65 6.66
CA ARG A 28 31.08 5.30 6.09
C ARG A 28 29.94 4.51 6.73
N GLN A 29 29.77 4.63 8.06
CA GLN A 29 28.66 3.97 8.76
C GLN A 29 27.30 4.54 8.32
N ASP A 30 27.19 5.86 8.20
CA ASP A 30 25.97 6.52 7.75
C ASP A 30 25.60 6.12 6.32
N GLU A 31 26.58 6.02 5.41
CA GLU A 31 26.35 5.57 4.04
C GLU A 31 25.84 4.11 4.00
N ILE A 32 26.41 3.23 4.82
CA ILE A 32 25.97 1.83 4.91
C ILE A 32 24.55 1.76 5.46
N ALA A 33 24.23 2.53 6.49
CA ALA A 33 22.90 2.58 7.08
C ALA A 33 21.86 3.08 6.07
N GLU A 34 22.20 4.12 5.30
CA GLU A 34 21.32 4.66 4.27
C GLU A 34 21.07 3.67 3.13
N ARG A 35 22.13 3.01 2.63
CA ARG A 35 21.98 1.94 1.62
C ARG A 35 21.06 0.82 2.09
N ARG A 36 21.23 0.36 3.34
CA ARG A 36 20.36 -0.67 3.92
C ARG A 36 18.89 -0.24 3.98
N ARG A 37 18.61 1.01 4.35
CA ARG A 37 17.25 1.55 4.34
C ARG A 37 16.66 1.58 2.93
N GLN A 38 17.45 1.99 1.95
CA GLN A 38 17.00 2.01 0.55
C GLN A 38 16.70 0.61 0.02
N ASP A 39 17.57 -0.37 0.32
CA ASP A 39 17.37 -1.75 -0.07
C ASP A 39 16.09 -2.33 0.55
N GLU A 40 15.83 -2.08 1.84
CA GLU A 40 14.61 -2.53 2.52
C GLU A 40 13.34 -1.95 1.88
N ILE A 41 13.35 -0.66 1.53
CA ILE A 41 12.23 -0.01 0.86
C ILE A 41 12.02 -0.58 -0.55
N ALA A 42 13.10 -0.82 -1.29
CA ALA A 42 13.03 -1.38 -2.63
C ALA A 42 12.47 -2.82 -2.62
N ASP A 43 12.92 -3.64 -1.68
CA ASP A 43 12.44 -5.01 -1.50
C ASP A 43 10.97 -5.04 -1.10
N ARG A 44 10.54 -4.15 -0.19
CA ARG A 44 9.12 -4.03 0.17
C ARG A 44 8.27 -3.66 -1.04
N LYS A 45 8.68 -2.65 -1.80
CA LYS A 45 7.98 -2.25 -3.03
C LYS A 45 7.86 -3.38 -4.05
N ARG A 46 8.93 -4.19 -4.23
CA ARG A 46 8.88 -5.35 -5.15
C ARG A 46 7.89 -6.40 -4.68
N LYS A 47 7.79 -6.65 -3.37
CA LYS A 47 6.81 -7.59 -2.81
C LYS A 47 5.38 -7.06 -2.99
N ASP A 48 5.15 -5.81 -2.66
CA ASP A 48 3.82 -5.18 -2.78
C ASP A 48 3.34 -5.21 -4.25
N GLU A 49 4.23 -4.90 -5.21
CA GLU A 49 3.92 -4.96 -6.65
C GLU A 49 3.56 -6.37 -7.10
N MET A 50 4.33 -7.38 -6.65
CA MET A 50 4.07 -8.78 -6.98
C MET A 50 2.74 -9.26 -6.39
N GLU A 51 2.40 -8.87 -5.16
CA GLU A 51 1.13 -9.22 -4.53
C GLU A 51 -0.04 -8.60 -5.29
N PHE A 52 0.09 -7.34 -5.73
CA PHE A 52 -0.91 -6.66 -6.54
C PHE A 52 -1.15 -7.37 -7.89
N GLU A 53 -0.09 -7.73 -8.60
CA GLU A 53 -0.21 -8.47 -9.88
C GLU A 53 -0.85 -9.86 -9.69
N LEU A 54 -0.52 -10.56 -8.61
CA LEU A 54 -1.17 -11.85 -8.28
C LEU A 54 -2.67 -11.66 -7.99
N GLN A 55 -3.04 -10.62 -7.24
CA GLN A 55 -4.43 -10.30 -6.94
C GLN A 55 -5.21 -9.95 -8.21
N LYS A 56 -4.60 -9.20 -9.13
CA LYS A 56 -5.18 -8.87 -10.43
C LYS A 56 -5.49 -10.12 -11.25
N ILE A 57 -4.54 -11.05 -11.37
CA ILE A 57 -4.75 -12.33 -12.07
C ILE A 57 -5.89 -13.12 -11.41
N ARG A 58 -5.93 -13.19 -10.07
CA ARG A 58 -6.99 -13.88 -9.34
C ARG A 58 -8.37 -13.33 -9.71
N LEU A 59 -8.54 -12.01 -9.68
CA LEU A 59 -9.79 -11.35 -10.07
C LEU A 59 -10.15 -11.57 -11.55
N GLU A 60 -9.18 -11.51 -12.46
CA GLU A 60 -9.40 -11.79 -13.89
C GLU A 60 -9.87 -13.24 -14.13
N THR A 61 -9.34 -14.21 -13.36
CA THR A 61 -9.76 -15.61 -13.43
C THR A 61 -11.13 -15.87 -12.77
N GLU A 62 -11.41 -15.26 -11.61
CA GLU A 62 -12.69 -15.37 -10.91
C GLU A 62 -13.83 -14.71 -11.72
N GLY A 63 -13.57 -13.55 -12.34
CA GLY A 63 -14.53 -12.84 -13.19
C GLY A 63 -14.94 -13.59 -14.47
N ARG A 64 -14.10 -14.51 -14.96
CA ARG A 64 -14.45 -15.43 -16.06
C ARG A 64 -15.23 -16.67 -15.63
N SER A 65 -15.19 -17.06 -14.36
CA SER A 65 -15.93 -18.23 -13.86
C SER A 65 -17.43 -17.94 -13.76
N LEU A 66 -17.79 -16.70 -13.40
CA LEU A 66 -19.18 -16.28 -13.15
C LEU A 66 -20.04 -16.08 -14.42
N ASN A 67 -19.46 -16.17 -15.62
CA ASN A 67 -20.18 -15.89 -16.87
C ASN A 67 -20.63 -17.16 -17.65
N SER A 68 -20.36 -18.38 -17.16
CA SER A 68 -20.74 -19.63 -17.84
C SER A 68 -22.03 -20.31 -17.38
N ASN A 69 -22.76 -19.77 -16.40
CA ASN A 69 -23.93 -20.46 -15.80
C ASN A 69 -25.29 -19.77 -16.02
N SER A 70 -25.49 -19.04 -17.12
CA SER A 70 -26.81 -18.44 -17.44
C SER A 70 -27.50 -19.12 -18.63
N VAL A 71 -27.66 -20.45 -18.55
CA VAL A 71 -28.63 -21.18 -19.38
C VAL A 71 -29.50 -22.02 -18.46
N THR A 72 -30.82 -21.85 -18.61
CA THR A 72 -31.95 -22.52 -17.93
C THR A 72 -32.31 -22.03 -16.52
N ASN A 73 -33.42 -21.28 -16.42
CA ASN A 73 -34.67 -21.82 -15.88
C ASN A 73 -35.74 -20.72 -15.81
N GLN A 74 -36.60 -20.71 -16.83
CA GLN A 74 -37.95 -20.17 -16.75
C GLN A 74 -38.71 -21.06 -15.76
N ASN A 75 -38.91 -20.62 -14.51
CA ASN A 75 -39.90 -21.25 -13.66
C ASN A 75 -40.72 -20.19 -12.91
N VAL A 76 -41.94 -20.08 -13.42
CA VAL A 76 -43.11 -19.39 -12.93
C VAL A 76 -43.44 -19.67 -11.46
N ASN A 77 -44.01 -18.66 -10.81
CA ASN A 77 -44.87 -18.72 -9.62
C ASN A 77 -44.18 -18.92 -8.25
N SER A 78 -44.03 -17.82 -7.51
CA SER A 78 -44.85 -17.58 -6.31
C SER A 78 -44.27 -16.39 -5.52
N THR A 79 -45.10 -15.38 -5.31
CA THR A 79 -45.17 -14.52 -4.11
C THR A 79 -43.85 -14.16 -3.41
N GLN A 80 -43.48 -12.87 -3.49
CA GLN A 80 -42.44 -12.21 -2.67
C GLN A 80 -40.98 -12.39 -3.14
N ILE A 81 -40.72 -12.14 -4.42
CA ILE A 81 -39.36 -11.84 -4.86
C ILE A 81 -39.02 -10.44 -4.31
N LYS A 82 -38.23 -10.35 -3.22
CA LYS A 82 -37.47 -9.13 -2.88
C LYS A 82 -36.81 -8.68 -4.19
N PRO A 83 -37.06 -7.47 -4.72
CA PRO A 83 -36.43 -7.07 -5.97
C PRO A 83 -34.91 -7.16 -5.76
N LYS A 84 -34.28 -8.06 -6.51
CA LYS A 84 -32.83 -8.23 -6.53
C LYS A 84 -32.30 -6.96 -7.19
N LEU A 85 -32.10 -5.92 -6.38
CA LEU A 85 -31.63 -4.61 -6.82
C LEU A 85 -30.23 -4.83 -7.41
N GLU A 86 -30.12 -4.70 -8.74
CA GLU A 86 -28.82 -4.65 -9.39
C GLU A 86 -28.00 -3.53 -8.76
N ILE A 87 -26.71 -3.76 -8.54
CA ILE A 87 -25.79 -2.78 -7.90
C ILE A 87 -25.90 -1.40 -8.57
N HIS A 88 -26.17 -1.37 -9.88
CA HIS A 88 -26.41 -0.16 -10.67
C HIS A 88 -27.60 0.69 -10.18
N HIS A 89 -28.63 0.09 -9.60
CA HIS A 89 -29.77 0.81 -9.00
C HIS A 89 -29.52 1.20 -7.54
N LEU A 90 -28.66 0.46 -6.82
CA LEU A 90 -28.33 0.75 -5.43
C LEU A 90 -27.32 1.92 -5.30
N MET A 91 -26.47 2.09 -6.31
CA MET A 91 -25.43 3.11 -6.32
C MET A 91 -25.90 4.36 -7.07
N GLN A 92 -26.30 5.40 -6.32
CA GLN A 92 -26.27 6.75 -6.86
C GLN A 92 -24.83 7.04 -7.34
N LYS A 93 -24.67 7.64 -8.53
CA LYS A 93 -23.34 7.94 -9.08
C LYS A 93 -22.61 8.89 -8.14
N PHE A 94 -21.39 8.54 -7.75
CA PHE A 94 -20.54 9.41 -6.95
C PHE A 94 -20.16 10.65 -7.77
N ASN A 95 -20.41 11.84 -7.22
CA ASN A 95 -19.93 13.10 -7.76
C ASN A 95 -18.86 13.64 -6.81
N SER A 96 -17.60 13.69 -7.23
CA SER A 96 -16.48 14.14 -6.39
C SER A 96 -16.53 15.63 -6.04
N ASP A 97 -17.26 16.42 -6.84
CA ASP A 97 -17.34 17.87 -6.64
C ASP A 97 -18.37 18.25 -5.56
N GLU A 98 -19.30 17.33 -5.26
CA GLU A 98 -20.45 17.56 -4.37
C GLU A 98 -20.52 16.56 -3.20
N ASN A 99 -20.00 15.34 -3.36
CA ASN A 99 -20.13 14.28 -2.37
C ASN A 99 -18.79 13.98 -1.68
N ASP A 100 -18.81 13.93 -0.34
CA ASP A 100 -17.71 13.43 0.47
C ASP A 100 -17.55 11.92 0.27
N ILE A 101 -16.33 11.50 -0.10
CA ILE A 101 -15.96 10.08 -0.31
C ILE A 101 -16.25 9.22 0.92
N SER A 102 -16.01 9.75 2.12
CA SER A 102 -16.20 9.02 3.37
C SER A 102 -17.67 8.72 3.60
N LEU A 103 -18.53 9.71 3.35
CA LEU A 103 -19.97 9.58 3.49
C LEU A 103 -20.55 8.62 2.44
N TYR A 104 -20.03 8.65 1.22
CA TYR A 104 -20.43 7.75 0.15
C TYR A 104 -20.13 6.28 0.50
N LEU A 105 -18.93 5.99 1.02
CA LEU A 105 -18.53 4.64 1.42
C LEU A 105 -19.37 4.10 2.58
N ILE A 106 -19.65 4.93 3.60
CA ILE A 106 -20.51 4.55 4.74
C ILE A 106 -21.94 4.26 4.27
N MET A 107 -22.47 5.06 3.35
CA MET A 107 -23.81 4.87 2.81
C MET A 107 -23.89 3.58 1.99
N LEU A 108 -22.89 3.31 1.16
CA LEU A 108 -22.78 2.06 0.40
C LEU A 108 -22.72 0.84 1.33
N GLU A 109 -21.92 0.89 2.38
CA GLU A 109 -21.79 -0.19 3.38
C GLU A 109 -23.12 -0.46 4.09
N ARG A 110 -23.86 0.60 4.48
CA ARG A 110 -25.19 0.46 5.08
C ARG A 110 -26.20 -0.15 4.13
N LEU A 111 -26.20 0.29 2.87
CA LEU A 111 -27.08 -0.23 1.84
C LEU A 111 -26.78 -1.70 1.55
N ALA A 112 -25.50 -2.10 1.49
CA ALA A 112 -25.10 -3.50 1.34
C ALA A 112 -25.57 -4.37 2.52
N LYS A 113 -25.43 -3.86 3.76
CA LYS A 113 -25.92 -4.55 4.97
C LYS A 113 -27.43 -4.69 4.98
N GLN A 114 -28.17 -3.66 4.59
CA GLN A 114 -29.65 -3.69 4.54
C GLN A 114 -30.17 -4.58 3.41
N ALA A 115 -29.46 -4.64 2.29
CA ALA A 115 -29.84 -5.42 1.14
C ALA A 115 -29.65 -6.94 1.32
N GLU A 116 -29.04 -7.41 2.43
CA GLU A 116 -28.75 -8.84 2.64
C GLU A 116 -28.15 -9.45 1.36
N ILE A 117 -27.20 -8.74 0.74
CA ILE A 117 -26.50 -9.29 -0.43
C ILE A 117 -25.71 -10.47 0.11
N LEU A 118 -26.33 -11.65 0.08
CA LEU A 118 -25.74 -12.91 0.43
C LEU A 118 -24.50 -13.01 -0.46
N GLU A 119 -23.34 -13.01 0.17
CA GLU A 119 -22.06 -13.30 -0.46
C GLU A 119 -22.19 -14.70 -1.05
N ASN A 120 -22.65 -14.79 -2.31
CA ASN A 120 -22.69 -16.03 -3.04
C ASN A 120 -21.23 -16.36 -3.36
N THR A 121 -20.71 -17.28 -2.56
CA THR A 121 -19.42 -17.96 -2.68
C THR A 121 -19.23 -18.58 -4.06
#